data_AF-A0A521HS30-F1
#
_entry.id   AF-A0A521HS30-F1
#
_cell.length_a   1.000
_cell.length_b   1.000
_cell.length_c   1.000
_cell.angle_alpha   90.00
_cell.angle_beta   90.00
_cell.angle_gamma   90.00
#
_symmetry.space_group_name_H-M   'P 1'
#
loop_
_entity.id
_entity.type
_entity.pdbx_description
1 polymer ?
#
loop_
_entity_poly.entity_id
_entity_poly.type
_entity_poly.pdbx_seq_one_letter_code
_entity_poly.pdbx_strand_id
1 'polypeptide(L)'
;NQTVAQLFQALYDTTGTAQKSATFYTQRIEQFKSVLQQCTPMELSYFYRYIRFVSQELYLQKTGDVEYESPAGVASLWNSDFTERAEALDVLYGLSIESIDDSGNDMKIVFRRNHAGNDVVNFREGEICIVYPRQGEQDTVLNRQILKGALAALSREFVEVRFRNKQRNRTFFNENPLWAIEHDALDTSYNSMYKSLFDFLNAEKQQRDLLLGLRAPQAPAIPENKLPYPESIIRKAMAAEDYFLIIGPPGTGKTSIFARRLIEEFYAKENGNILVLAYTNRAVDELCEAINAAFGCKDENSCNYIRVGSELSCAEAYRDRLLQNISEKASNRESLRTTIRKTRIVVSTLASINGKPELFSLKKFDVAIIDEASQILEPQIIGLLPRFDKFIMIGDHHQLPAIVLQKKQVAAIHEPELTGAGITSCAHSLFERLLRNCVRNNWTHAYTQLTIQGRMHEQIAAFPSTHFYPQALLSAKEWQAQPWRSSFPETGNVFLQHVSKSRIAFFSTEQLPPQSTSSKTNTPEAEIVAEVIRSVATVYAHDRRNFDPRNIGIIAPYRNQIALIKHQLEKAGIPAYENIMVDTVERFQGSQRDVIIISFCVNKP
;
A
#
# COMPACT_ATOMS: atom_id res chain seq x y z
N ASN A 1 -27.04 -11.67 0.85
CA ASN A 1 -27.74 -10.92 -0.23
C ASN A 1 -29.16 -10.52 0.13
N GLN A 2 -30.01 -11.43 0.66
CA GLN A 2 -31.41 -11.09 1.01
C GLN A 2 -31.55 -9.86 1.94
N THR A 3 -30.75 -9.77 3.01
CA THR A 3 -30.75 -8.60 3.92
C THR A 3 -30.44 -7.29 3.18
N VAL A 4 -29.46 -7.31 2.27
CA VAL A 4 -29.09 -6.12 1.48
C VAL A 4 -30.24 -5.73 0.54
N ALA A 5 -30.85 -6.71 -0.11
CA ALA A 5 -32.02 -6.48 -0.96
C ALA A 5 -33.21 -5.88 -0.17
N GLN A 6 -33.48 -6.37 1.04
CA GLN A 6 -34.51 -5.82 1.92
C GLN A 6 -34.22 -4.37 2.34
N LEU A 7 -32.96 -4.03 2.63
CA LEU A 7 -32.56 -2.65 2.94
C LEU A 7 -32.75 -1.71 1.75
N PHE A 8 -32.41 -2.14 0.54
CA PHE A 8 -32.69 -1.35 -0.67
C PHE A 8 -34.18 -1.24 -0.95
N GLN A 9 -34.97 -2.30 -0.75
CA GLN A 9 -36.42 -2.22 -0.90
C GLN A 9 -37.03 -1.23 0.10
N ALA A 10 -36.62 -1.27 1.37
CA ALA A 10 -37.05 -0.32 2.38
C ALA A 10 -36.67 1.13 1.99
N LEU A 11 -35.48 1.35 1.42
CA LEU A 11 -35.08 2.64 0.87
C LEU A 11 -36.02 3.10 -0.26
N TYR A 12 -36.41 2.21 -1.17
CA TYR A 12 -37.33 2.53 -2.26
C TYR A 12 -38.74 2.82 -1.76
N ASP A 13 -39.21 2.14 -0.72
CA ASP A 13 -40.55 2.36 -0.17
C ASP A 13 -40.68 3.76 0.46
N THR A 14 -39.56 4.40 0.83
CA THR A 14 -39.55 5.80 1.29
C THR A 14 -39.88 6.81 0.18
N THR A 15 -39.69 6.48 -1.10
CA THR A 15 -40.02 7.40 -2.22
C THR A 15 -41.52 7.47 -2.49
N GLY A 16 -42.25 6.38 -2.25
CA GLY A 16 -43.71 6.29 -2.48
C GLY A 16 -44.56 6.88 -1.36
N THR A 17 -44.02 7.00 -0.14
CA THR A 17 -44.74 7.46 1.07
C THR A 17 -44.40 8.89 1.48
N ALA A 18 -43.32 9.47 0.96
CA ALA A 18 -42.82 10.77 1.41
C ALA A 18 -43.37 11.95 0.61
N GLN A 19 -44.53 12.48 1.02
CA GLN A 19 -45.00 13.82 0.62
C GLN A 19 -44.06 14.98 1.04
N LYS A 20 -42.92 14.71 1.70
CA LYS A 20 -42.00 15.72 2.28
C LYS A 20 -40.51 15.57 1.88
N SER A 21 -40.13 14.61 1.04
CA SER A 21 -38.72 14.46 0.63
C SER A 21 -38.39 15.41 -0.52
N ALA A 22 -37.26 16.12 -0.45
CA ALA A 22 -36.88 17.05 -1.51
C ALA A 22 -36.62 16.30 -2.82
N THR A 23 -37.11 16.84 -3.95
CA THR A 23 -37.15 16.19 -5.27
C THR A 23 -35.80 15.61 -5.72
N PHE A 24 -34.70 16.30 -5.40
CA PHE A 24 -33.34 15.84 -5.70
C PHE A 24 -32.99 14.48 -5.05
N TYR A 25 -33.43 14.24 -3.81
CA TYR A 25 -33.20 12.95 -3.15
C TYR A 25 -33.99 11.85 -3.82
N THR A 26 -35.28 12.09 -4.09
CA THR A 26 -36.15 11.12 -4.77
C THR A 26 -35.62 10.76 -6.15
N GLN A 27 -35.15 11.74 -6.93
CA GLN A 27 -34.54 11.49 -8.24
C GLN A 27 -33.30 10.59 -8.18
N ARG A 28 -32.43 10.78 -7.18
CA ARG A 28 -31.25 9.92 -6.99
C ARG A 28 -31.63 8.49 -6.61
N ILE A 29 -32.64 8.32 -5.76
CA ILE A 29 -33.12 6.99 -5.37
C ILE A 29 -33.76 6.27 -6.57
N GLU A 30 -34.57 6.97 -7.37
CA GLU A 30 -35.15 6.38 -8.60
C GLU A 30 -34.08 6.04 -9.64
N GLN A 31 -33.04 6.87 -9.80
CA GLN A 31 -31.89 6.52 -10.66
C GLN A 31 -31.21 5.24 -10.18
N PHE A 32 -30.94 5.14 -8.87
CA PHE A 32 -30.32 3.97 -8.29
C PHE A 32 -31.17 2.70 -8.46
N LYS A 33 -32.49 2.81 -8.24
CA LYS A 33 -33.47 1.76 -8.46
C LYS A 33 -33.52 1.30 -9.92
N SER A 34 -33.52 2.25 -10.86
CA SER A 34 -33.56 1.97 -12.30
C SER A 34 -32.35 1.14 -12.75
N VAL A 35 -31.15 1.48 -12.29
CA VAL A 35 -29.92 0.72 -12.60
C VAL A 35 -30.03 -0.71 -12.07
N LEU A 36 -30.41 -0.90 -10.82
CA LEU A 36 -30.50 -2.23 -10.22
C LEU A 36 -31.60 -3.10 -10.83
N GLN A 37 -32.70 -2.52 -11.29
CA GLN A 37 -33.75 -3.26 -12.01
C GLN A 37 -33.29 -3.78 -13.38
N GLN A 38 -32.27 -3.17 -13.98
CA GLN A 38 -31.69 -3.60 -15.26
C GLN A 38 -30.57 -4.63 -15.09
N CYS A 39 -30.09 -4.83 -13.86
CA CYS A 39 -29.03 -5.79 -13.57
C CYS A 39 -29.55 -7.24 -13.68
N THR A 40 -28.69 -8.11 -14.23
CA THR A 40 -28.88 -9.55 -14.18
C THR A 40 -28.80 -10.07 -12.74
N PRO A 41 -29.33 -11.28 -12.44
CA PRO A 41 -29.21 -11.89 -11.12
C PRO A 41 -27.76 -12.01 -10.65
N MET A 42 -26.83 -12.30 -11.57
CA MET A 42 -25.40 -12.37 -11.32
C MET A 42 -24.82 -11.01 -10.89
N GLU A 43 -25.09 -9.94 -11.63
CA GLU A 43 -24.62 -8.58 -11.31
C GLU A 43 -25.19 -8.08 -9.97
N LEU A 44 -26.47 -8.37 -9.69
CA LEU A 44 -27.09 -8.06 -8.39
C LEU A 44 -26.46 -8.83 -7.24
N SER A 45 -26.22 -10.13 -7.43
CA SER A 45 -25.58 -10.97 -6.42
C SER A 45 -24.17 -10.49 -6.11
N TYR A 46 -23.41 -10.15 -7.15
CA TYR A 46 -22.08 -9.56 -7.05
C TYR A 46 -22.12 -8.25 -6.26
N PHE A 47 -22.98 -7.32 -6.66
CA PHE A 47 -23.12 -6.02 -6.01
C PHE A 47 -23.47 -6.18 -4.53
N TYR A 48 -24.51 -6.95 -4.20
CA TYR A 48 -24.93 -7.16 -2.82
C TYR A 48 -23.86 -7.85 -1.96
N ARG A 49 -23.11 -8.81 -2.53
CA ARG A 49 -22.06 -9.51 -1.81
C ARG A 49 -20.92 -8.56 -1.44
N TYR A 50 -20.52 -7.68 -2.37
CA TYR A 50 -19.48 -6.69 -2.13
C TYR A 50 -19.96 -5.51 -1.26
N ILE A 51 -21.22 -5.08 -1.35
CA ILE A 51 -21.81 -4.12 -0.39
C ILE A 51 -21.68 -4.66 1.03
N ARG A 52 -22.07 -5.91 1.27
CA ARG A 52 -21.93 -6.55 2.59
C ARG A 52 -20.48 -6.58 3.04
N PHE A 53 -19.56 -6.98 2.15
CA PHE A 53 -18.13 -7.02 2.46
C PHE A 53 -17.57 -5.65 2.85
N VAL A 54 -17.82 -4.60 2.06
CA VAL A 54 -17.34 -3.23 2.34
C VAL A 54 -17.95 -2.71 3.65
N SER A 55 -19.24 -2.98 3.91
CA SER A 55 -19.89 -2.59 5.17
C SER A 55 -19.30 -3.30 6.38
N GLN A 56 -18.95 -4.58 6.26
CA GLN A 56 -18.32 -5.35 7.33
C GLN A 56 -16.88 -4.87 7.59
N GLU A 57 -16.10 -4.55 6.54
CA GLU A 57 -14.78 -3.93 6.72
C GLU A 57 -14.88 -2.58 7.45
N LEU A 58 -15.81 -1.72 7.04
CA LEU A 58 -16.04 -0.42 7.69
C LEU A 58 -16.46 -0.59 9.16
N TYR A 59 -17.30 -1.58 9.46
CA TYR A 59 -17.72 -1.86 10.82
C TYR A 59 -16.54 -2.33 11.67
N LEU A 60 -15.77 -3.33 11.21
CA LEU A 60 -14.58 -3.85 11.91
C LEU A 60 -13.52 -2.76 12.11
N GLN A 61 -13.31 -1.90 11.12
CA GLN A 61 -12.38 -0.77 11.23
C GLN A 61 -12.82 0.22 12.33
N LYS A 62 -14.12 0.36 12.58
CA LYS A 62 -14.65 1.24 13.63
C LYS A 62 -14.68 0.56 14.99
N THR A 63 -15.20 -0.65 15.08
CA THR A 63 -15.52 -1.32 16.35
C THR A 63 -14.48 -2.31 16.82
N GLY A 64 -13.53 -2.67 15.96
CA GLY A 64 -12.61 -3.79 16.19
C GLY A 64 -13.27 -5.15 15.91
N ASP A 65 -12.47 -6.22 16.04
CA ASP A 65 -12.96 -7.60 16.03
C ASP A 65 -13.50 -7.98 17.42
N VAL A 66 -14.51 -8.85 17.45
CA VAL A 66 -15.22 -9.29 18.66
C VAL A 66 -14.30 -10.09 19.59
N GLU A 67 -13.20 -10.63 19.07
CA GLU A 67 -12.30 -11.54 19.80
C GLU A 67 -11.24 -10.86 20.70
N TYR A 68 -11.18 -9.52 20.79
CA TYR A 68 -10.27 -8.79 21.70
C TYR A 68 -8.77 -9.15 21.58
N GLU A 69 -8.33 -9.90 20.56
CA GLU A 69 -6.92 -10.33 20.42
C GLU A 69 -5.96 -9.19 20.03
N SER A 70 -6.51 -8.02 19.68
CA SER A 70 -5.76 -6.80 19.38
C SER A 70 -6.65 -5.58 19.64
N PRO A 71 -6.12 -4.47 20.20
CA PRO A 71 -6.80 -3.17 20.21
C PRO A 71 -6.85 -2.61 18.78
N ALA A 72 -7.57 -3.28 17.89
CA ALA A 72 -7.67 -2.93 16.48
C ALA A 72 -8.91 -2.06 16.24
N GLY A 73 -8.78 -1.09 15.33
CA GLY A 73 -9.87 -0.18 14.95
C GLY A 73 -9.96 1.07 15.82
N VAL A 74 -10.83 2.01 15.43
CA VAL A 74 -10.98 3.33 16.08
C VAL A 74 -11.48 3.21 17.52
N ALA A 75 -12.27 2.17 17.81
CA ALA A 75 -12.82 1.96 19.14
C ALA A 75 -11.79 1.66 20.22
N SER A 76 -10.55 1.26 19.87
CA SER A 76 -9.48 1.09 20.85
C SER A 76 -9.21 2.36 21.66
N LEU A 77 -9.49 3.54 21.09
CA LEU A 77 -9.37 4.83 21.76
C LEU A 77 -10.22 4.92 23.03
N TRP A 78 -11.33 4.18 23.12
CA TRP A 78 -12.23 4.16 24.28
C TRP A 78 -12.50 2.78 24.89
N ASN A 79 -12.14 1.70 24.21
CA ASN A 79 -12.32 0.33 24.71
C ASN A 79 -11.07 -0.25 25.36
N SER A 80 -9.89 0.33 25.11
CA SER A 80 -8.62 -0.12 25.71
C SER A 80 -8.16 0.86 26.79
N ASP A 81 -7.33 0.39 27.72
CA ASP A 81 -6.73 1.27 28.70
C ASP A 81 -5.59 2.08 28.07
N PHE A 82 -5.42 3.32 28.55
CA PHE A 82 -4.37 4.21 28.03
C PHE A 82 -2.98 3.61 28.26
N THR A 83 -2.74 3.01 29.43
CA THR A 83 -1.45 2.41 29.80
C THR A 83 -1.11 1.25 28.87
N GLU A 84 -2.07 0.41 28.52
CA GLU A 84 -1.87 -0.69 27.55
C GLU A 84 -1.46 -0.15 26.17
N ARG A 85 -2.10 0.91 25.69
CA ARG A 85 -1.74 1.54 24.41
C ARG A 85 -0.37 2.23 24.47
N ALA A 86 -0.03 2.85 25.60
CA ALA A 86 1.28 3.45 25.82
C ALA A 86 2.39 2.39 25.85
N GLU A 87 2.17 1.25 26.52
CA GLU A 87 3.08 0.09 26.52
C GLU A 87 3.21 -0.55 25.13
N ALA A 88 2.15 -0.54 24.33
CA ALA A 88 2.17 -0.92 22.92
C ALA A 88 2.82 0.13 22.00
N LEU A 89 3.28 1.26 22.56
CA LEU A 89 3.91 2.37 21.85
C LEU A 89 2.99 3.09 20.83
N ASP A 90 1.67 2.92 20.96
CA ASP A 90 0.64 3.49 20.06
C ASP A 90 0.23 4.92 20.43
N VAL A 91 0.85 5.49 21.46
CA VAL A 91 0.53 6.83 21.99
C VAL A 91 1.80 7.63 22.24
N LEU A 92 1.81 8.89 21.78
CA LEU A 92 2.75 9.90 22.23
C LEU A 92 2.05 10.77 23.28
N TYR A 93 2.65 10.96 24.46
CA TYR A 93 2.04 11.78 25.52
C TYR A 93 3.07 12.53 26.35
N GLY A 94 2.61 13.46 27.19
CA GLY A 94 3.50 14.36 27.92
C GLY A 94 4.20 15.36 27.00
N LEU A 95 3.55 15.70 25.89
CA LEU A 95 4.09 16.58 24.88
C LEU A 95 3.80 18.05 25.21
N SER A 96 4.77 18.95 25.06
CA SER A 96 4.55 20.39 25.22
C SER A 96 4.70 21.11 23.88
N ILE A 97 3.91 22.15 23.65
CA ILE A 97 4.03 22.96 22.43
C ILE A 97 5.35 23.75 22.46
N GLU A 98 6.15 23.59 21.40
CA GLU A 98 7.37 24.35 21.19
C GLU A 98 7.14 25.53 20.24
N SER A 99 6.40 25.30 19.14
CA SER A 99 6.04 26.37 18.20
C SER A 99 4.74 26.05 17.47
N ILE A 100 4.07 27.11 17.00
CA ILE A 100 2.85 27.03 16.20
C ILE A 100 3.02 27.94 14.98
N ASP A 101 2.99 27.36 13.78
CA ASP A 101 2.95 28.08 12.51
C ASP A 101 1.56 27.96 11.87
N ASP A 102 0.87 29.08 11.74
CA ASP A 102 -0.44 29.19 11.09
C ASP A 102 -0.45 30.20 9.93
N SER A 103 0.73 30.62 9.46
CA SER A 103 0.92 31.65 8.43
C SER A 103 0.48 31.22 7.03
N GLY A 104 0.62 29.93 6.70
CA GLY A 104 0.29 29.34 5.40
C GLY A 104 -1.20 29.01 5.19
N ASN A 105 -1.53 28.08 4.30
CA ASN A 105 -2.90 27.52 4.21
C ASN A 105 -3.16 26.44 5.28
N ASP A 106 -2.10 25.77 5.73
CA ASP A 106 -2.15 24.75 6.77
C ASP A 106 -1.80 25.34 8.15
N MET A 107 -2.03 24.59 9.23
CA MET A 107 -1.53 24.89 10.57
C MET A 107 -0.59 23.77 10.98
N LYS A 108 0.61 24.13 11.45
CA LYS A 108 1.64 23.20 11.94
C LYS A 108 1.95 23.51 13.38
N ILE A 109 2.10 22.47 14.20
CA ILE A 109 2.56 22.60 15.58
C ILE A 109 3.71 21.64 15.80
N VAL A 110 4.81 22.16 16.33
CA VAL A 110 5.94 21.36 16.81
C VAL A 110 5.74 21.13 18.29
N PHE A 111 5.70 19.86 18.68
CA PHE A 111 5.61 19.43 20.07
C PHE A 111 6.94 18.83 20.52
N ARG A 112 7.45 19.30 21.66
CA ARG A 112 8.59 18.70 22.35
C ARG A 112 8.17 17.46 23.13
N ARG A 113 9.01 16.43 23.10
CA ARG A 113 8.82 15.14 23.77
C ARG A 113 9.52 15.18 25.12
N ASN A 114 8.77 15.37 26.20
CA ASN A 114 9.36 15.61 27.54
C ASN A 114 9.55 14.34 28.38
N HIS A 115 9.12 13.17 27.89
CA HIS A 115 9.09 11.93 28.68
C HIS A 115 10.13 10.93 28.16
N ALA A 116 11.05 10.48 29.04
CA ALA A 116 12.13 9.54 28.72
C ALA A 116 11.65 8.14 28.27
N GLY A 117 10.36 7.83 28.41
CA GLY A 117 9.74 6.60 27.90
C GLY A 117 9.20 6.70 26.47
N ASN A 118 9.26 7.88 25.85
CA ASN A 118 8.76 8.07 24.49
C ASN A 118 9.82 7.81 23.42
N ASP A 119 11.10 7.57 23.72
CA ASP A 119 12.16 7.52 22.68
C ASP A 119 11.82 6.58 21.50
N VAL A 120 11.07 5.52 21.76
CA VAL A 120 10.56 4.59 20.75
C VAL A 120 9.04 4.70 20.65
N VAL A 121 8.52 4.90 19.44
CA VAL A 121 7.08 4.96 19.18
C VAL A 121 6.66 4.26 17.89
N ASN A 122 5.39 3.84 17.85
CA ASN A 122 4.75 3.18 16.73
C ASN A 122 4.13 4.17 15.71
N PHE A 123 4.72 5.35 15.57
CA PHE A 123 4.26 6.42 14.66
C PHE A 123 5.23 6.65 13.51
N ARG A 124 4.72 7.19 12.40
CA ARG A 124 5.51 7.52 11.21
C ARG A 124 5.05 8.81 10.55
N GLU A 125 5.98 9.47 9.85
CA GLU A 125 5.65 10.60 9.00
C GLU A 125 4.58 10.25 7.96
N GLY A 126 3.66 11.18 7.74
CA GLY A 126 2.49 11.03 6.88
C GLY A 126 1.31 10.29 7.52
N GLU A 127 1.48 9.63 8.68
CA GLU A 127 0.36 8.97 9.37
C GLU A 127 -0.63 10.00 9.92
N ILE A 128 -1.91 9.67 9.79
CA ILE A 128 -3.00 10.49 10.33
C ILE A 128 -3.14 10.25 11.82
N CYS A 129 -3.40 11.32 12.55
CA CYS A 129 -3.44 11.28 14.00
C CYS A 129 -4.53 12.19 14.58
N ILE A 130 -4.89 11.86 15.82
CA ILE A 130 -5.71 12.65 16.72
C ILE A 130 -4.77 13.28 17.74
N VAL A 131 -4.95 14.58 17.99
CA VAL A 131 -4.21 15.36 18.97
C VAL A 131 -5.17 15.96 19.97
N TYR A 132 -4.91 15.81 21.26
CA TYR A 132 -5.78 16.34 22.31
C TYR A 132 -4.98 16.75 23.57
N PRO A 133 -5.48 17.72 24.35
CA PRO A 133 -4.89 18.06 25.65
C PRO A 133 -4.95 16.89 26.63
N ARG A 134 -3.86 16.63 27.35
CA ARG A 134 -3.80 15.59 28.37
C ARG A 134 -2.83 15.95 29.50
N GLN A 135 -3.37 16.37 30.64
CA GLN A 135 -2.59 16.66 31.85
C GLN A 135 -2.52 15.45 32.79
N GLY A 136 -3.57 14.63 32.86
CA GLY A 136 -3.64 13.46 33.74
C GLY A 136 -4.45 12.32 33.14
N GLU A 137 -4.62 11.23 33.89
CA GLU A 137 -5.33 10.03 33.42
C GLU A 137 -6.81 10.24 33.14
N GLN A 138 -7.43 11.26 33.75
CA GLN A 138 -8.83 11.62 33.51
C GLN A 138 -9.04 12.30 32.15
N ASP A 139 -7.98 12.73 31.48
CA ASP A 139 -8.06 13.39 30.18
C ASP A 139 -7.99 12.36 29.07
N THR A 140 -9.09 12.21 28.36
CA THR A 140 -9.24 11.19 27.31
C THR A 140 -9.75 11.80 26.02
N VAL A 141 -9.64 11.04 24.95
CA VAL A 141 -10.26 11.38 23.65
C VAL A 141 -11.77 11.60 23.73
N LEU A 142 -12.46 11.07 24.74
CA LEU A 142 -13.92 11.16 24.87
C LEU A 142 -14.40 12.46 25.52
N ASN A 143 -13.56 13.09 26.35
CA ASN A 143 -13.94 14.24 27.15
C ASN A 143 -13.14 15.51 26.84
N ARG A 144 -12.13 15.42 25.97
CA ARG A 144 -11.34 16.57 25.48
C ARG A 144 -11.64 16.87 24.02
N GLN A 145 -11.42 18.13 23.63
CA GLN A 145 -11.52 18.53 22.24
C GLN A 145 -10.39 17.90 21.42
N ILE A 146 -10.77 17.17 20.37
CA ILE A 146 -9.85 16.54 19.43
C ILE A 146 -9.54 17.46 18.27
N LEU A 147 -8.26 17.52 17.91
CA LEU A 147 -7.77 18.07 16.66
C LEU A 147 -7.28 16.91 15.77
N LYS A 148 -7.55 16.98 14.46
CA LYS A 148 -7.11 15.97 13.49
C LYS A 148 -6.01 16.51 12.61
N GLY A 149 -4.98 15.69 12.40
CA GLY A 149 -3.81 16.05 11.61
C GLY A 149 -3.15 14.86 10.94
N ALA A 150 -1.96 15.12 10.43
CA ALA A 150 -1.00 14.12 9.99
C ALA A 150 0.38 14.50 10.53
N LEU A 151 1.19 13.49 10.87
CA LEU A 151 2.57 13.71 11.29
C LEU A 151 3.38 14.23 10.11
N ALA A 152 3.99 15.40 10.27
CA ALA A 152 4.83 16.03 9.25
C ALA A 152 6.30 15.65 9.44
N ALA A 153 6.76 15.54 10.70
CA ALA A 153 8.10 15.11 11.06
C ALA A 153 8.10 14.43 12.44
N LEU A 154 9.00 13.48 12.66
CA LEU A 154 9.12 12.77 13.94
C LEU A 154 10.60 12.52 14.28
N SER A 155 11.01 12.88 15.49
CA SER A 155 12.35 12.62 16.04
C SER A 155 12.28 12.18 17.50
N ARG A 156 13.44 11.91 18.12
CA ARG A 156 13.53 11.65 19.57
C ARG A 156 13.07 12.84 20.42
N GLU A 157 13.31 14.06 19.95
CA GLU A 157 13.11 15.29 20.73
C GLU A 157 11.77 15.96 20.43
N PHE A 158 11.25 15.80 19.20
CA PHE A 158 10.04 16.50 18.78
C PHE A 158 9.15 15.66 17.86
N VAL A 159 7.90 16.09 17.74
CA VAL A 159 6.95 15.64 16.72
C VAL A 159 6.25 16.86 16.13
N GLU A 160 6.27 16.98 14.80
CA GLU A 160 5.56 18.03 14.07
C GLU A 160 4.24 17.47 13.54
N VAL A 161 3.14 18.15 13.81
CA VAL A 161 1.82 17.79 13.31
C VAL A 161 1.29 18.87 12.39
N ARG A 162 0.88 18.47 11.18
CA ARG A 162 0.13 19.31 10.26
C ARG A 162 -1.37 19.05 10.42
N PHE A 163 -2.12 20.05 10.84
CA PHE A 163 -3.54 19.95 11.13
C PHE A 163 -4.40 20.12 9.87
N ARG A 164 -5.47 19.34 9.78
CA ARG A 164 -6.43 19.42 8.66
C ARG A 164 -7.26 20.70 8.70
N ASN A 165 -7.58 21.17 9.90
CA ASN A 165 -8.37 22.38 10.12
C ASN A 165 -7.61 23.29 11.08
N LYS A 166 -7.55 24.58 10.74
CA LYS A 166 -6.92 25.58 11.60
C LYS A 166 -7.78 25.83 12.83
N GLN A 167 -7.17 25.72 14.01
CA GLN A 167 -7.74 26.23 15.25
C GLN A 167 -7.12 27.60 15.53
N ARG A 168 -7.91 28.67 15.44
CA ARG A 168 -7.42 30.05 15.60
C ARG A 168 -7.38 30.52 17.04
N ASN A 169 -8.08 29.84 17.95
CA ASN A 169 -8.10 30.23 19.36
C ASN A 169 -6.76 29.89 20.03
N ARG A 170 -5.87 30.87 20.17
CA ARG A 170 -4.56 30.70 20.84
C ARG A 170 -4.70 30.39 22.32
N THR A 171 -5.76 30.86 22.97
CA THR A 171 -6.04 30.58 24.38
C THR A 171 -6.20 29.08 24.63
N PHE A 172 -6.84 28.35 23.70
CA PHE A 172 -6.97 26.90 23.79
C PHE A 172 -5.61 26.19 23.86
N PHE A 173 -4.61 26.68 23.12
CA PHE A 173 -3.26 26.10 23.17
C PHE A 173 -2.51 26.49 24.44
N ASN A 174 -2.62 27.75 24.87
CA ASN A 174 -1.89 28.27 26.01
C ASN A 174 -2.40 27.72 27.36
N GLU A 175 -3.70 27.44 27.47
CA GLU A 175 -4.31 26.87 28.70
C GLU A 175 -3.99 25.39 28.91
N ASN A 176 -3.48 24.70 27.88
CA ASN A 176 -3.19 23.28 27.90
C ASN A 176 -1.67 23.03 27.80
N PRO A 177 -0.99 22.72 28.93
CA PRO A 177 0.46 22.59 28.97
C PRO A 177 0.97 21.27 28.37
N LEU A 178 0.15 20.22 28.41
CA LEU A 178 0.50 18.87 27.99
C LEU A 178 -0.51 18.29 27.00
N TRP A 179 0.01 17.52 26.05
CA TRP A 179 -0.72 16.99 24.91
C TRP A 179 -0.40 15.51 24.69
N ALA A 180 -1.36 14.84 24.05
CA ALA A 180 -1.21 13.48 23.56
C ALA A 180 -1.57 13.39 22.07
N ILE A 181 -0.93 12.44 21.39
CA ILE A 181 -1.17 12.10 19.99
C ILE A 181 -1.42 10.59 19.91
N GLU A 182 -2.53 10.22 19.28
CA GLU A 182 -2.95 8.83 19.03
C GLU A 182 -3.24 8.63 17.53
N HIS A 183 -3.24 7.37 17.06
CA HIS A 183 -3.58 7.06 15.66
C HIS A 183 -5.03 7.44 15.33
N ASP A 184 -5.26 7.95 14.11
CA ASP A 184 -6.60 8.20 13.56
C ASP A 184 -6.91 7.23 12.41
N ALA A 185 -8.18 7.15 12.02
CA ALA A 185 -8.60 6.43 10.82
C ALA A 185 -9.59 7.26 9.98
N LEU A 186 -9.68 6.94 8.68
CA LEU A 186 -10.52 7.65 7.71
C LEU A 186 -11.52 6.72 7.03
N ASP A 187 -12.78 7.15 6.97
CA ASP A 187 -13.87 6.42 6.30
C ASP A 187 -13.88 6.61 4.76
N THR A 188 -13.11 7.57 4.25
CA THR A 188 -13.21 8.04 2.85
C THR A 188 -12.91 6.96 1.82
N SER A 189 -12.04 6.00 2.15
CA SER A 189 -11.70 4.85 1.29
C SER A 189 -12.89 3.92 1.04
N TYR A 190 -13.74 3.69 2.04
CA TYR A 190 -14.92 2.83 1.91
C TYR A 190 -16.01 3.50 1.06
N ASN A 191 -16.19 4.81 1.22
CA ASN A 191 -17.11 5.58 0.38
C ASN A 191 -16.74 5.52 -1.12
N SER A 192 -15.44 5.50 -1.46
CA SER A 192 -15.04 5.31 -2.86
C SER A 192 -15.31 3.89 -3.36
N MET A 193 -15.18 2.88 -2.50
CA MET A 193 -15.50 1.49 -2.86
C MET A 193 -16.98 1.33 -3.22
N TYR A 194 -17.90 1.91 -2.43
CA TYR A 194 -19.32 1.89 -2.76
C TYR A 194 -19.64 2.57 -4.10
N LYS A 195 -19.01 3.73 -4.36
CA LYS A 195 -19.17 4.43 -5.64
C LYS A 195 -18.62 3.61 -6.81
N SER A 196 -17.45 3.02 -6.66
CA SER A 196 -16.82 2.17 -7.67
C SER A 196 -17.70 0.96 -8.02
N LEU A 197 -18.30 0.29 -7.02
CA LEU A 197 -19.25 -0.79 -7.27
C LEU A 197 -20.49 -0.33 -8.05
N PHE A 198 -21.00 0.87 -7.77
CA PHE A 198 -22.15 1.42 -8.49
C PHE A 198 -21.78 1.91 -9.91
N ASP A 199 -20.62 2.55 -10.07
CA ASP A 199 -20.07 2.96 -11.37
C ASP A 199 -19.89 1.74 -12.29
N PHE A 200 -19.46 0.61 -11.75
CA PHE A 200 -19.38 -0.66 -12.48
C PHE A 200 -20.74 -1.10 -13.05
N LEU A 201 -21.83 -0.98 -12.29
CA LEU A 201 -23.17 -1.36 -12.79
C LEU A 201 -23.65 -0.47 -13.95
N ASN A 202 -23.20 0.78 -13.99
CA ASN A 202 -23.49 1.73 -15.07
C ASN A 202 -22.62 1.53 -16.33
N ALA A 203 -21.58 0.70 -16.26
CA ALA A 203 -20.72 0.41 -17.41
C ALA A 203 -21.47 -0.37 -18.50
N GLU A 204 -20.96 -0.37 -19.73
CA GLU A 204 -21.60 -1.14 -20.81
C GLU A 204 -21.57 -2.65 -20.51
N LYS A 205 -22.60 -3.38 -20.96
CA LYS A 205 -22.74 -4.81 -20.67
C LYS A 205 -21.50 -5.63 -21.07
N GLN A 206 -20.87 -5.32 -22.21
CA GLN A 206 -19.66 -6.02 -22.67
C GLN A 206 -18.45 -5.81 -21.74
N GLN A 207 -18.36 -4.63 -21.11
CA GLN A 207 -17.32 -4.32 -20.11
C GLN A 207 -17.62 -5.05 -18.80
N ARG A 208 -18.89 -5.09 -18.38
CA ARG A 208 -19.30 -5.83 -17.18
C ARG A 208 -19.06 -7.33 -17.32
N ASP A 209 -19.44 -7.91 -18.46
CA ASP A 209 -19.22 -9.32 -18.78
C ASP A 209 -17.71 -9.67 -18.81
N LEU A 210 -16.87 -8.79 -19.36
CA LEU A 210 -15.41 -8.95 -19.34
C LEU A 210 -14.88 -8.96 -17.91
N LEU A 211 -15.24 -7.97 -17.10
CA LEU A 211 -14.72 -7.80 -15.75
C LEU A 211 -15.23 -8.89 -14.78
N LEU A 212 -16.45 -9.40 -14.98
CA LEU A 212 -16.96 -10.57 -14.24
C LEU A 212 -16.36 -11.90 -14.73
N GLY A 213 -15.57 -11.89 -15.82
CA GLY A 213 -14.99 -13.11 -16.40
C GLY A 213 -16.00 -13.97 -17.15
N LEU A 214 -17.14 -13.41 -17.54
CA LEU A 214 -18.17 -14.06 -18.37
C LEU A 214 -17.83 -13.98 -19.86
N ARG A 215 -17.01 -13.00 -20.26
CA ARG A 215 -16.47 -12.83 -21.61
C ARG A 215 -14.94 -12.96 -21.59
N ALA A 216 -14.40 -13.69 -22.57
CA ALA A 216 -12.95 -13.76 -22.78
C ALA A 216 -12.38 -12.41 -23.28
N PRO A 217 -11.15 -12.05 -22.86
CA PRO A 217 -10.42 -10.95 -23.49
C PRO A 217 -10.23 -11.21 -24.97
N GLN A 218 -10.37 -10.20 -25.80
CA GLN A 218 -10.16 -10.32 -27.24
C GLN A 218 -8.71 -10.75 -27.54
N ALA A 219 -8.57 -11.77 -28.40
CA ALA A 219 -7.28 -12.26 -28.83
C ALA A 219 -6.69 -11.32 -29.88
N PRO A 220 -5.44 -10.84 -29.71
CA PRO A 220 -4.85 -9.90 -30.65
C PRO A 220 -4.58 -10.57 -32.00
N ALA A 221 -4.78 -9.83 -33.10
CA ALA A 221 -4.53 -10.30 -34.48
C ALA A 221 -3.02 -10.35 -34.86
N ILE A 222 -2.10 -10.54 -33.91
CA ILE A 222 -0.66 -10.48 -34.17
C ILE A 222 -0.08 -11.88 -34.38
N PRO A 223 0.66 -12.14 -35.48
CA PRO A 223 1.39 -13.40 -35.67
C PRO A 223 2.50 -13.56 -34.62
N GLU A 224 2.69 -14.79 -34.13
CA GLU A 224 3.73 -15.15 -33.15
C GLU A 224 5.15 -14.93 -33.70
N ASN A 225 5.63 -13.69 -33.74
CA ASN A 225 7.05 -13.44 -33.87
C ASN A 225 7.73 -13.71 -32.52
N LYS A 226 8.64 -14.68 -32.48
CA LYS A 226 9.50 -14.97 -31.32
C LYS A 226 10.52 -13.84 -31.13
N LEU A 227 10.08 -12.71 -30.59
CA LEU A 227 10.98 -11.67 -30.10
C LEU A 227 11.70 -12.15 -28.84
N PRO A 228 12.94 -11.70 -28.59
CA PRO A 228 13.64 -12.01 -27.34
C PRO A 228 12.91 -11.40 -26.13
N TYR A 229 13.28 -11.85 -24.93
CA TYR A 229 12.90 -11.18 -23.69
C TYR A 229 13.65 -9.84 -23.57
N PRO A 230 13.02 -8.75 -23.07
CA PRO A 230 11.62 -8.62 -22.62
C PRO A 230 10.61 -8.26 -23.73
N GLU A 231 11.06 -8.10 -24.97
CA GLU A 231 10.31 -7.48 -26.07
C GLU A 231 9.10 -8.30 -26.53
N SER A 232 9.17 -9.62 -26.41
CA SER A 232 8.01 -10.49 -26.63
C SER A 232 6.85 -10.19 -25.67
N ILE A 233 7.14 -9.87 -24.41
CA ILE A 233 6.14 -9.58 -23.39
C ILE A 233 5.55 -8.19 -23.62
N ILE A 234 6.41 -7.19 -23.84
CA ILE A 234 5.98 -5.81 -24.13
C ILE A 234 5.07 -5.80 -25.37
N ARG A 235 5.44 -6.52 -26.43
CA ARG A 235 4.60 -6.58 -27.64
C ARG A 235 3.24 -7.23 -27.38
N LYS A 236 3.17 -8.33 -26.63
CA LYS A 236 1.89 -8.96 -26.24
C LYS A 236 1.03 -7.99 -25.42
N ALA A 237 1.62 -7.35 -24.43
CA ALA A 237 0.96 -6.37 -23.59
C ALA A 237 0.46 -5.16 -24.40
N MET A 238 1.23 -4.67 -25.38
CA MET A 238 0.83 -3.59 -26.29
C MET A 238 -0.27 -3.99 -27.27
N ALA A 239 -0.32 -5.28 -27.64
CA ALA A 239 -1.27 -5.85 -28.61
C ALA A 239 -2.66 -6.15 -28.05
N ALA A 240 -2.75 -6.47 -26.76
CA ALA A 240 -4.04 -6.78 -26.12
C ALA A 240 -5.08 -5.68 -26.38
N GLU A 241 -6.35 -6.03 -26.53
CA GLU A 241 -7.39 -5.02 -26.78
C GLU A 241 -8.14 -4.66 -25.49
N ASP A 242 -8.46 -5.66 -24.67
CA ASP A 242 -9.18 -5.47 -23.40
C ASP A 242 -8.22 -5.25 -22.21
N TYR A 243 -7.53 -6.31 -21.79
CA TYR A 243 -6.55 -6.25 -20.72
C TYR A 243 -5.37 -7.19 -20.91
N PHE A 244 -4.29 -6.93 -20.19
CA PHE A 244 -3.15 -7.84 -20.09
C PHE A 244 -2.60 -7.91 -18.66
N LEU A 245 -2.32 -9.11 -18.17
CA LEU A 245 -1.83 -9.35 -16.81
C LEU A 245 -0.35 -9.76 -16.82
N ILE A 246 0.50 -9.05 -16.09
CA ILE A 246 1.91 -9.38 -15.94
C ILE A 246 2.14 -9.85 -14.50
N ILE A 247 2.46 -11.14 -14.34
CA ILE A 247 2.90 -11.71 -13.07
C ILE A 247 4.39 -11.40 -12.94
N GLY A 248 4.75 -10.58 -11.97
CA GLY A 248 6.12 -10.17 -11.74
C GLY A 248 6.70 -10.65 -10.41
N PRO A 249 7.31 -11.85 -10.38
CA PRO A 249 8.05 -12.37 -9.24
C PRO A 249 9.08 -11.38 -8.68
N PRO A 250 9.55 -11.56 -7.43
CA PRO A 250 10.55 -10.69 -6.81
C PRO A 250 11.80 -10.49 -7.68
N GLY A 251 12.21 -9.23 -7.87
CA GLY A 251 13.43 -8.88 -8.60
C GLY A 251 13.33 -8.91 -10.13
N THR A 252 12.14 -9.15 -10.70
CA THR A 252 11.94 -9.21 -12.17
C THR A 252 11.78 -7.85 -12.86
N GLY A 253 11.87 -6.75 -12.10
CA GLY A 253 11.79 -5.40 -12.66
C GLY A 253 10.39 -4.96 -13.07
N LYS A 254 9.34 -5.36 -12.33
CA LYS A 254 7.94 -4.93 -12.54
C LYS A 254 7.83 -3.44 -12.88
N THR A 255 8.28 -2.59 -11.96
CA THR A 255 8.19 -1.13 -12.09
C THR A 255 9.32 -0.57 -12.97
N SER A 256 10.57 -0.87 -12.63
CA SER A 256 11.76 -0.26 -13.24
C SER A 256 12.03 -0.68 -14.69
N ILE A 257 11.52 -1.84 -15.12
CA ILE A 257 11.65 -2.34 -16.49
C ILE A 257 10.27 -2.35 -17.16
N PHE A 258 9.31 -3.14 -16.66
CA PHE A 258 8.08 -3.40 -17.42
C PHE A 258 7.11 -2.22 -17.43
N ALA A 259 6.78 -1.63 -16.28
CA ALA A 259 5.93 -0.45 -16.24
C ALA A 259 6.57 0.70 -17.03
N ARG A 260 7.88 0.94 -16.83
CA ARG A 260 8.66 1.92 -17.59
C ARG A 260 8.55 1.71 -19.11
N ARG A 261 8.89 0.52 -19.61
CA ARG A 261 8.86 0.20 -21.05
C ARG A 261 7.44 0.32 -21.62
N LEU A 262 6.42 -0.11 -20.88
CA LEU A 262 5.03 0.07 -21.32
C LEU A 262 4.67 1.56 -21.43
N ILE A 263 5.06 2.38 -20.45
CA ILE A 263 4.83 3.84 -20.52
C ILE A 263 5.52 4.43 -21.75
N GLU A 264 6.77 4.08 -22.03
CA GLU A 264 7.51 4.52 -23.22
C GLU A 264 6.78 4.14 -24.51
N GLU A 265 6.38 2.88 -24.67
CA GLU A 265 5.77 2.36 -25.89
C GLU A 265 4.35 2.92 -26.12
N PHE A 266 3.55 3.10 -25.07
CA PHE A 266 2.24 3.77 -25.18
C PHE A 266 2.39 5.26 -25.43
N TYR A 267 3.42 5.91 -24.89
CA TYR A 267 3.68 7.31 -25.14
C TYR A 267 4.16 7.55 -26.58
N ALA A 268 4.94 6.61 -27.13
CA ALA A 268 5.41 6.64 -28.51
C ALA A 268 4.27 6.51 -29.54
N LYS A 269 3.16 5.85 -29.20
CA LYS A 269 1.94 5.89 -30.02
C LYS A 269 1.38 7.32 -30.03
N GLU A 270 1.04 7.86 -31.20
CA GLU A 270 0.45 9.19 -31.30
C GLU A 270 -0.90 9.26 -30.57
N ASN A 271 -1.19 10.40 -29.93
CA ASN A 271 -2.50 10.79 -29.36
C ASN A 271 -3.09 9.97 -28.19
N GLY A 272 -2.37 9.03 -27.57
CA GLY A 272 -2.85 8.28 -26.40
C GLY A 272 -2.56 8.94 -25.05
N ASN A 273 -3.56 9.01 -24.16
CA ASN A 273 -3.44 9.44 -22.77
C ASN A 273 -3.30 8.23 -21.83
N ILE A 274 -2.31 8.29 -20.95
CA ILE A 274 -1.90 7.18 -20.08
C ILE A 274 -2.20 7.57 -18.64
N LEU A 275 -2.95 6.71 -17.94
CA LEU A 275 -3.09 6.79 -16.49
C LEU A 275 -2.24 5.68 -15.85
N VAL A 276 -1.26 6.08 -15.05
CA VAL A 276 -0.39 5.16 -14.31
C VAL A 276 -0.84 5.14 -12.86
N LEU A 277 -1.15 3.95 -12.34
CA LEU A 277 -1.75 3.76 -11.02
C LEU A 277 -0.90 2.81 -10.19
N ALA A 278 -0.87 3.06 -8.89
CA ALA A 278 -0.38 2.09 -7.91
C ALA A 278 -1.21 2.15 -6.62
N TYR A 279 -1.03 1.15 -5.76
CA TYR A 279 -1.72 1.10 -4.46
C TYR A 279 -1.14 2.08 -3.43
N THR A 280 0.18 2.17 -3.33
CA THR A 280 0.87 2.99 -2.30
C THR A 280 1.54 4.22 -2.90
N ASN A 281 1.69 5.28 -2.08
CA ASN A 281 2.43 6.48 -2.50
C ASN A 281 3.89 6.18 -2.85
N ARG A 282 4.53 5.25 -2.15
CA ARG A 282 5.90 4.80 -2.47
C ARG A 282 5.98 4.18 -3.86
N ALA A 283 5.04 3.32 -4.22
CA ALA A 283 5.00 2.76 -5.56
C ALA A 283 4.73 3.84 -6.64
N VAL A 284 3.95 4.88 -6.32
CA VAL A 284 3.79 6.06 -7.19
C VAL A 284 5.11 6.84 -7.33
N ASP A 285 5.88 7.00 -6.25
CA ASP A 285 7.22 7.59 -6.29
C ASP A 285 8.17 6.79 -7.20
N GLU A 286 8.17 5.46 -7.08
CA GLU A 286 8.96 4.56 -7.93
C GLU A 286 8.52 4.63 -9.41
N LEU A 287 7.22 4.81 -9.68
CA LEU A 287 6.71 5.06 -11.03
C LEU A 287 7.11 6.44 -11.57
N CYS A 288 7.14 7.48 -10.73
CA CYS A 288 7.67 8.79 -11.09
C CYS A 288 9.16 8.69 -11.46
N GLU A 289 9.94 7.92 -10.70
CA GLU A 289 11.34 7.62 -11.01
C GLU A 289 11.48 6.91 -12.36
N ALA A 290 10.64 5.89 -12.60
CA ALA A 290 10.62 5.14 -13.86
C ALA A 290 10.28 6.04 -15.06
N ILE A 291 9.28 6.93 -14.92
CA ILE A 291 8.94 7.94 -15.92
C ILE A 291 10.13 8.89 -16.14
N ASN A 292 10.79 9.31 -15.05
CA ASN A 292 11.96 10.19 -15.15
C ASN A 292 13.10 9.54 -15.94
N ALA A 293 13.38 8.27 -15.66
CA ALA A 293 14.38 7.49 -16.38
C ALA A 293 14.02 7.25 -17.85
N ALA A 294 12.73 7.01 -18.15
CA ALA A 294 12.24 6.76 -19.50
C ALA A 294 12.50 7.90 -20.47
N PHE A 295 12.28 9.14 -20.02
CA PHE A 295 12.35 10.33 -20.87
C PHE A 295 13.61 11.17 -20.63
N GLY A 296 14.59 10.65 -19.87
CA GLY A 296 15.86 11.32 -19.62
C GLY A 296 15.71 12.62 -18.82
N CYS A 297 14.77 12.65 -17.88
CA CYS A 297 14.38 13.84 -17.16
C CYS A 297 15.45 14.21 -16.13
N LYS A 298 16.18 15.31 -16.37
CA LYS A 298 17.23 15.81 -15.45
C LYS A 298 16.76 16.98 -14.59
N ASP A 299 15.78 17.75 -15.06
CA ASP A 299 15.31 19.01 -14.43
C ASP A 299 13.78 19.16 -14.45
N GLU A 300 13.23 20.12 -13.69
CA GLU A 300 11.78 20.45 -13.61
C GLU A 300 11.11 20.71 -14.97
N ASN A 301 11.84 21.12 -16.01
CA ASN A 301 11.26 21.38 -17.33
C ASN A 301 11.38 20.22 -18.32
N SER A 302 12.07 19.14 -17.93
CA SER A 302 12.46 18.09 -18.88
C SER A 302 11.34 17.09 -19.18
N CYS A 303 10.38 16.89 -18.27
CA CYS A 303 9.33 15.88 -18.44
C CYS A 303 7.94 16.33 -18.03
N ASN A 304 6.97 16.04 -18.90
CA ASN A 304 5.61 16.54 -18.77
C ASN A 304 4.68 15.40 -18.33
N TYR A 305 4.55 15.21 -17.02
CA TYR A 305 3.53 14.37 -16.40
C TYR A 305 2.90 15.08 -15.20
N ILE A 306 1.69 14.67 -14.83
CA ILE A 306 0.99 15.16 -13.64
C ILE A 306 0.95 14.05 -12.60
N ARG A 307 1.34 14.37 -11.37
CA ARG A 307 1.13 13.52 -10.20
C ARG A 307 -0.12 13.96 -9.44
N VAL A 308 -1.02 13.04 -9.14
CA VAL A 308 -2.19 13.31 -8.28
C VAL A 308 -1.94 12.70 -6.90
N GLY A 309 -1.98 13.53 -5.87
CA GLY A 309 -1.66 13.13 -4.49
C GLY A 309 -1.57 14.33 -3.56
N SER A 310 -0.90 14.13 -2.42
CA SER A 310 -0.64 15.18 -1.43
C SER A 310 0.87 15.35 -1.21
N GLU A 311 1.29 16.53 -0.76
CA GLU A 311 2.70 16.85 -0.55
C GLU A 311 3.37 15.99 0.54
N LEU A 312 2.68 15.74 1.67
CA LEU A 312 3.22 14.92 2.77
C LEU A 312 3.50 13.46 2.36
N SER A 313 2.74 12.97 1.39
CA SER A 313 2.85 11.59 0.91
C SER A 313 3.58 11.50 -0.43
N CYS A 314 4.33 12.54 -0.79
CA CYS A 314 5.06 12.64 -2.04
C CYS A 314 6.53 12.93 -1.73
N ALA A 315 7.43 12.11 -2.27
CA ALA A 315 8.85 12.42 -2.17
C ALA A 315 9.15 13.80 -2.76
N GLU A 316 10.07 14.52 -2.13
CA GLU A 316 10.39 15.92 -2.46
C GLU A 316 10.71 16.11 -3.95
N ALA A 317 11.46 15.16 -4.52
CA ALA A 317 11.86 15.13 -5.93
C ALA A 317 10.71 15.12 -6.94
N TYR A 318 9.46 14.85 -6.52
CA TYR A 318 8.29 14.79 -7.40
C TYR A 318 7.20 15.79 -7.03
N ARG A 319 7.43 16.67 -6.04
CA ARG A 319 6.43 17.63 -5.57
C ARG A 319 6.10 18.68 -6.61
N ASP A 320 7.05 19.06 -7.46
CA ASP A 320 6.84 19.98 -8.59
C ASP A 320 5.80 19.46 -9.59
N ARG A 321 5.61 18.13 -9.66
CA ARG A 321 4.63 17.45 -10.52
C ARG A 321 3.25 17.31 -9.91
N LEU A 322 3.07 17.63 -8.62
CA LEU A 322 1.77 17.54 -7.99
C LEU A 322 0.77 18.46 -8.69
N LEU A 323 -0.43 17.94 -8.97
CA LEU A 323 -1.51 18.69 -9.60
C LEU A 323 -1.81 20.00 -8.84
N GLN A 324 -1.69 19.98 -7.51
CA GLN A 324 -1.82 21.16 -6.67
C GLN A 324 -0.75 22.22 -7.03
N ASN A 325 0.52 21.83 -7.04
CA ASN A 325 1.63 22.75 -7.33
C ASN A 325 1.59 23.26 -8.79
N ILE A 326 1.17 22.41 -9.73
CA ILE A 326 0.91 22.81 -11.12
C ILE A 326 -0.23 23.83 -11.17
N SER A 327 -1.28 23.65 -10.37
CA SER A 327 -2.41 24.58 -10.30
C SER A 327 -2.05 25.93 -9.68
N GLU A 328 -1.16 25.94 -8.67
CA GLU A 328 -0.66 27.16 -8.04
C GLU A 328 0.24 27.98 -8.98
N LYS A 329 0.99 27.30 -9.86
CA LYS A 329 1.80 27.93 -10.92
C LYS A 329 0.96 28.42 -12.11
N ALA A 330 -0.30 27.99 -12.25
CA ALA A 330 -1.13 28.35 -13.40
C ALA A 330 -1.69 29.79 -13.28
N SER A 331 -1.56 30.57 -14.34
CA SER A 331 -2.03 31.97 -14.35
C SER A 331 -3.54 32.11 -14.29
N ASN A 332 -4.29 31.14 -14.82
CA ASN A 332 -5.75 31.09 -14.79
C ASN A 332 -6.27 29.66 -15.06
N ARG A 333 -7.59 29.49 -14.93
CA ARG A 333 -8.27 28.19 -15.10
C ARG A 333 -8.11 27.60 -16.50
N GLU A 334 -8.08 28.42 -17.55
CA GLU A 334 -7.95 27.92 -18.94
C GLU A 334 -6.51 27.47 -19.23
N SER A 335 -5.51 28.16 -18.67
CA SER A 335 -4.12 27.72 -18.70
C SER A 335 -3.97 26.36 -18.01
N LEU A 336 -4.53 26.19 -16.81
CA LEU A 336 -4.51 24.90 -16.10
C LEU A 336 -5.20 23.79 -16.90
N ARG A 337 -6.39 24.08 -17.47
CA ARG A 337 -7.12 23.14 -18.32
C ARG A 337 -6.31 22.74 -19.54
N THR A 338 -5.62 23.69 -20.16
CA THR A 338 -4.74 23.44 -21.30
C THR A 338 -3.57 22.54 -20.91
N THR A 339 -2.94 22.80 -19.76
CA THR A 339 -1.87 21.95 -19.22
C THR A 339 -2.37 20.52 -19.00
N ILE A 340 -3.48 20.33 -18.27
CA ILE A 340 -4.07 19.00 -18.03
C ILE A 340 -4.37 18.27 -19.34
N ARG A 341 -4.91 18.96 -20.35
CA ARG A 341 -5.21 18.36 -21.65
C ARG A 341 -3.96 17.94 -22.42
N LYS A 342 -2.93 18.80 -22.45
CA LYS A 342 -1.67 18.55 -23.18
C LYS A 342 -0.81 17.49 -22.51
N THR A 343 -0.83 17.39 -21.18
CA THR A 343 -0.04 16.40 -20.44
C THR A 343 -0.65 15.02 -20.62
N ARG A 344 0.07 14.10 -21.29
CA ARG A 344 -0.44 12.77 -21.66
C ARG A 344 -0.34 11.74 -20.55
N ILE A 345 0.62 11.90 -19.63
CA ILE A 345 0.86 10.96 -18.54
C ILE A 345 0.34 11.57 -17.24
N VAL A 346 -0.55 10.84 -16.57
CA VAL A 346 -0.97 11.14 -15.20
C VAL A 346 -0.61 9.95 -14.33
N VAL A 347 0.01 10.19 -13.18
CA VAL A 347 0.43 9.16 -12.22
C VAL A 347 -0.22 9.41 -10.86
N SER A 348 -0.79 8.38 -10.23
CA SER A 348 -1.59 8.56 -9.01
C SER A 348 -1.71 7.28 -8.19
N THR A 349 -2.03 7.42 -6.90
CA THR A 349 -2.64 6.30 -6.17
C THR A 349 -4.09 6.12 -6.59
N LEU A 350 -4.66 4.93 -6.36
CA LEU A 350 -6.10 4.70 -6.57
C LEU A 350 -6.98 5.59 -5.68
N ALA A 351 -6.59 5.79 -4.41
CA ALA A 351 -7.33 6.64 -3.49
C ALA A 351 -7.37 8.10 -3.97
N SER A 352 -6.23 8.63 -4.44
CA SER A 352 -6.13 10.01 -4.90
C SER A 352 -6.90 10.24 -6.20
N ILE A 353 -6.86 9.32 -7.16
CA ILE A 353 -7.57 9.48 -8.44
C ILE A 353 -9.08 9.34 -8.27
N ASN A 354 -9.55 8.41 -7.44
CA ASN A 354 -10.98 8.26 -7.12
C ASN A 354 -11.53 9.46 -6.35
N GLY A 355 -10.66 10.18 -5.62
CA GLY A 355 -10.98 11.46 -4.96
C GLY A 355 -11.03 12.66 -5.92
N LYS A 356 -10.69 12.48 -7.20
CA LYS A 356 -10.62 13.53 -8.24
C LYS A 356 -11.45 13.18 -9.48
N PRO A 357 -12.76 12.87 -9.34
CA PRO A 357 -13.60 12.50 -10.48
C PRO A 357 -13.68 13.59 -11.56
N GLU A 358 -13.49 14.87 -11.19
CA GLU A 358 -13.42 16.00 -12.12
C GLU A 358 -12.29 15.88 -13.16
N LEU A 359 -11.24 15.09 -12.89
CA LEU A 359 -10.18 14.89 -13.88
C LEU A 359 -10.69 14.12 -15.11
N PHE A 360 -11.58 13.16 -14.90
CA PHE A 360 -12.20 12.36 -15.97
C PHE A 360 -13.22 13.16 -16.80
N SER A 361 -13.73 14.30 -16.30
CA SER A 361 -14.55 15.21 -17.11
C SER A 361 -13.71 16.17 -17.96
N LEU A 362 -12.43 16.34 -17.62
CA LEU A 362 -11.50 17.21 -18.35
C LEU A 362 -10.65 16.44 -19.37
N LYS A 363 -10.42 15.14 -19.14
CA LYS A 363 -9.51 14.31 -19.93
C LYS A 363 -10.00 12.85 -20.01
N LYS A 364 -9.99 12.28 -21.23
CA LYS A 364 -10.15 10.84 -21.47
C LYS A 364 -8.78 10.16 -21.35
N PHE A 365 -8.74 9.02 -20.67
CA PHE A 365 -7.57 8.15 -20.62
C PHE A 365 -7.83 6.90 -21.46
N ASP A 366 -6.92 6.58 -22.37
CA ASP A 366 -7.10 5.48 -23.30
C ASP A 366 -6.57 4.18 -22.68
N VAL A 367 -5.45 4.27 -21.95
CA VAL A 367 -4.83 3.12 -21.28
C VAL A 367 -4.55 3.40 -19.80
N ALA A 368 -4.83 2.41 -18.97
CA ALA A 368 -4.35 2.36 -17.58
C ALA A 368 -3.20 1.35 -17.42
N ILE A 369 -2.11 1.75 -16.77
CA ILE A 369 -1.03 0.84 -16.33
C ILE A 369 -1.07 0.82 -14.81
N ILE A 370 -1.32 -0.36 -14.23
CA ILE A 370 -1.67 -0.52 -12.83
C ILE A 370 -0.62 -1.41 -12.19
N ASP A 371 0.29 -0.82 -11.42
CA ASP A 371 1.36 -1.52 -10.73
C ASP A 371 0.93 -1.93 -9.31
N GLU A 372 1.59 -2.96 -8.78
CA GLU A 372 1.24 -3.63 -7.51
C GLU A 372 -0.26 -4.02 -7.46
N ALA A 373 -0.81 -4.46 -8.60
CA ALA A 373 -2.24 -4.73 -8.75
C ALA A 373 -2.77 -5.87 -7.87
N SER A 374 -1.89 -6.75 -7.39
CA SER A 374 -2.25 -7.84 -6.46
C SER A 374 -2.61 -7.34 -5.05
N GLN A 375 -2.28 -6.09 -4.70
CA GLN A 375 -2.66 -5.47 -3.43
C GLN A 375 -4.01 -4.72 -3.48
N ILE A 376 -4.62 -4.62 -4.65
CA ILE A 376 -5.80 -3.78 -4.87
C ILE A 376 -7.05 -4.63 -4.74
N LEU A 377 -7.91 -4.31 -3.76
CA LEU A 377 -9.22 -4.94 -3.64
C LEU A 377 -10.09 -4.59 -4.85
N GLU A 378 -10.85 -5.57 -5.31
CA GLU A 378 -11.77 -5.41 -6.43
C GLU A 378 -12.71 -4.17 -6.32
N PRO A 379 -13.41 -3.92 -5.20
CA PRO A 379 -14.27 -2.74 -5.07
C PRO A 379 -13.50 -1.41 -5.16
N GLN A 380 -12.18 -1.38 -4.99
CA GLN A 380 -11.40 -0.13 -5.12
C GLN A 380 -11.20 0.31 -6.57
N ILE A 381 -11.31 -0.61 -7.53
CA ILE A 381 -10.89 -0.36 -8.92
C ILE A 381 -11.95 -0.73 -9.96
N ILE A 382 -12.89 -1.62 -9.66
CA ILE A 382 -13.82 -2.19 -10.64
C ILE A 382 -14.65 -1.13 -11.41
N GLY A 383 -15.08 -0.05 -10.76
CA GLY A 383 -15.81 1.04 -11.40
C GLY A 383 -14.94 2.01 -12.20
N LEU A 384 -13.62 1.96 -12.00
CA LEU A 384 -12.67 2.81 -12.71
C LEU A 384 -12.29 2.20 -14.07
N LEU A 385 -12.15 0.88 -14.15
CA LEU A 385 -11.67 0.19 -15.36
C LEU A 385 -12.50 0.43 -16.63
N PRO A 386 -13.84 0.52 -16.58
CA PRO A 386 -14.66 0.85 -17.75
C PRO A 386 -14.39 2.21 -18.39
N ARG A 387 -13.63 3.09 -17.71
CA ARG A 387 -13.27 4.42 -18.22
C ARG A 387 -12.06 4.42 -19.15
N PHE A 388 -11.39 3.27 -19.31
CA PHE A 388 -10.27 3.09 -20.23
C PHE A 388 -10.69 2.18 -21.37
N ASP A 389 -10.08 2.39 -22.54
CA ASP A 389 -10.25 1.47 -23.66
C ASP A 389 -9.49 0.15 -23.37
N LYS A 390 -8.40 0.24 -22.61
CA LYS A 390 -7.54 -0.89 -22.23
C LYS A 390 -6.90 -0.70 -20.86
N PHE A 391 -6.60 -1.78 -20.16
CA PHE A 391 -5.76 -1.73 -18.95
C PHE A 391 -4.72 -2.85 -18.86
N ILE A 392 -3.56 -2.55 -18.28
CA ILE A 392 -2.51 -3.51 -18.00
C ILE A 392 -2.30 -3.55 -16.50
N MET A 393 -2.39 -4.74 -15.91
CA MET A 393 -2.12 -4.94 -14.50
C MET A 393 -0.81 -5.69 -14.31
N ILE A 394 0.06 -5.12 -13.49
CA ILE A 394 1.34 -5.70 -13.10
C ILE A 394 1.24 -6.00 -11.62
N GLY A 395 1.51 -7.24 -11.23
CA GLY A 395 1.34 -7.67 -9.85
C GLY A 395 1.93 -9.03 -9.58
N ASP A 396 1.81 -9.46 -8.34
CA ASP A 396 2.27 -10.78 -7.92
C ASP A 396 1.32 -11.34 -6.86
N HIS A 397 0.56 -12.35 -7.25
CA HIS A 397 -0.44 -13.01 -6.39
C HIS A 397 0.18 -13.99 -5.38
N HIS A 398 1.49 -14.25 -5.47
CA HIS A 398 2.24 -14.99 -4.45
C HIS A 398 2.92 -14.08 -3.42
N GLN A 399 2.89 -12.76 -3.61
CA GLN A 399 3.30 -11.79 -2.60
C GLN A 399 2.13 -11.41 -1.69
N LEU A 400 2.30 -10.36 -0.88
CA LEU A 400 1.29 -9.94 0.08
C LEU A 400 -0.04 -9.63 -0.64
N PRO A 401 -1.16 -10.24 -0.20
CA PRO A 401 -2.47 -9.95 -0.76
C PRO A 401 -2.94 -8.57 -0.31
N ALA A 402 -4.07 -8.14 -0.86
CA ALA A 402 -4.78 -7.00 -0.33
C ALA A 402 -5.13 -7.22 1.16
N ILE A 403 -4.93 -6.18 1.98
CA ILE A 403 -5.18 -6.24 3.42
C ILE A 403 -6.70 -6.13 3.66
N VAL A 404 -7.25 -7.11 4.39
CA VAL A 404 -8.65 -7.13 4.83
C VAL A 404 -8.71 -7.41 6.33
N LEU A 405 -9.68 -6.81 7.01
CA LEU A 405 -9.92 -7.06 8.43
C LEU A 405 -10.76 -8.31 8.65
N GLN A 406 -11.64 -8.65 7.69
CA GLN A 406 -12.46 -9.85 7.77
C GLN A 406 -11.64 -11.14 7.71
N LYS A 407 -12.01 -12.08 8.59
CA LYS A 407 -11.53 -13.47 8.55
C LYS A 407 -11.84 -14.12 7.20
N LYS A 408 -10.96 -15.03 6.77
CA LYS A 408 -11.06 -15.71 5.46
C LYS A 408 -12.42 -16.37 5.22
N GLN A 409 -13.02 -16.97 6.25
CA GLN A 409 -14.32 -17.64 6.18
C GLN A 409 -15.46 -16.66 5.93
N VAL A 410 -15.39 -15.44 6.49
CA VAL A 410 -16.41 -14.41 6.32
C VAL A 410 -16.29 -13.73 4.96
N ALA A 411 -15.06 -13.57 4.46
CA ALA A 411 -14.78 -13.00 3.14
C ALA A 411 -15.05 -13.98 1.98
N ALA A 412 -15.11 -15.30 2.24
CA ALA A 412 -15.40 -16.32 1.23
C ALA A 412 -16.78 -16.16 0.60
N ILE A 413 -16.88 -16.42 -0.70
CA ILE A 413 -18.11 -16.32 -1.49
C ILE A 413 -18.64 -17.74 -1.75
N HIS A 414 -19.93 -17.94 -1.49
CA HIS A 414 -20.59 -19.25 -1.60
C HIS A 414 -21.79 -19.22 -2.55
N GLU A 415 -22.15 -18.05 -3.06
CA GLU A 415 -23.18 -17.86 -4.07
C GLU A 415 -22.81 -18.64 -5.35
N PRO A 416 -23.63 -19.61 -5.81
CA PRO A 416 -23.30 -20.49 -6.94
C PRO A 416 -22.99 -19.74 -8.23
N GLU A 417 -23.74 -18.70 -8.52
CA GLU A 417 -23.53 -17.85 -9.70
C GLU A 417 -22.18 -17.13 -9.68
N LEU A 418 -21.76 -16.63 -8.52
CA LEU A 418 -20.48 -15.94 -8.34
C LEU A 418 -19.30 -16.91 -8.41
N THR A 419 -19.42 -18.04 -7.70
CA THR A 419 -18.38 -19.07 -7.68
C THR A 419 -18.21 -19.73 -9.06
N GLY A 420 -19.29 -19.93 -9.81
CA GLY A 420 -19.25 -20.38 -11.21
C GLY A 420 -18.42 -19.44 -12.10
N ALA A 421 -18.59 -18.12 -11.93
CA ALA A 421 -17.80 -17.10 -12.62
C ALA A 421 -16.35 -16.94 -12.09
N GLY A 422 -15.95 -17.74 -11.09
CA GLY A 422 -14.60 -17.71 -10.51
C GLY A 422 -14.41 -16.67 -9.41
N ILE A 423 -15.48 -16.07 -8.91
CA ILE A 423 -15.46 -15.10 -7.81
C ILE A 423 -15.64 -15.85 -6.48
N THR A 424 -14.53 -16.16 -5.80
CA THR A 424 -14.53 -17.09 -4.66
C THR A 424 -14.29 -16.44 -3.29
N SER A 425 -13.80 -15.21 -3.24
CA SER A 425 -13.66 -14.43 -1.99
C SER A 425 -13.59 -12.95 -2.32
N CYS A 426 -14.21 -12.12 -1.48
CA CYS A 426 -14.08 -10.66 -1.58
C CYS A 426 -12.69 -10.13 -1.18
N ALA A 427 -11.87 -10.96 -0.52
CA ALA A 427 -10.52 -10.61 -0.11
C ALA A 427 -9.48 -10.76 -1.24
N HIS A 428 -9.83 -11.41 -2.35
CA HIS A 428 -8.91 -11.50 -3.49
C HIS A 428 -8.83 -10.15 -4.21
N SER A 429 -7.65 -9.84 -4.74
CA SER A 429 -7.52 -8.72 -5.67
C SER A 429 -8.22 -9.03 -6.98
N LEU A 430 -8.60 -7.98 -7.71
CA LEU A 430 -9.12 -8.15 -9.07
C LEU A 430 -8.08 -8.82 -9.99
N PHE A 431 -6.80 -8.46 -9.82
CA PHE A 431 -5.69 -9.07 -10.56
C PHE A 431 -5.67 -10.59 -10.39
N GLU A 432 -5.69 -11.06 -9.15
CA GLU A 432 -5.64 -12.49 -8.84
C GLU A 432 -6.87 -13.22 -9.39
N ARG A 433 -8.05 -12.62 -9.28
CA ARG A 433 -9.29 -13.20 -9.82
C ARG A 433 -9.25 -13.32 -11.34
N LEU A 434 -8.87 -12.25 -12.05
CA LEU A 434 -8.74 -12.28 -13.50
C LEU A 434 -7.69 -13.29 -13.95
N LEU A 435 -6.55 -13.35 -13.26
CA LEU A 435 -5.50 -14.33 -13.55
C LEU A 435 -6.00 -15.78 -13.42
N ARG A 436 -6.67 -16.10 -12.30
CA ARG A 436 -7.26 -17.44 -12.11
C ARG A 436 -8.27 -17.77 -13.21
N ASN A 437 -9.07 -16.80 -13.64
CA ASN A 437 -9.99 -16.97 -14.76
C ASN A 437 -9.25 -17.20 -16.09
N CYS A 438 -8.17 -16.47 -16.37
CA CYS A 438 -7.35 -16.71 -17.55
C CYS A 438 -6.73 -18.11 -17.55
N VAL A 439 -6.19 -18.56 -16.41
CA VAL A 439 -5.60 -19.90 -16.27
C VAL A 439 -6.66 -20.98 -16.43
N ARG A 440 -7.80 -20.86 -15.72
CA ARG A 440 -8.92 -21.82 -15.77
C ARG A 440 -9.50 -21.98 -17.17
N ASN A 441 -9.61 -20.89 -17.92
CA ASN A 441 -10.21 -20.87 -19.26
C ASN A 441 -9.18 -20.93 -20.41
N ASN A 442 -7.90 -21.14 -20.10
CA ASN A 442 -6.80 -21.18 -21.07
C ASN A 442 -6.67 -19.92 -21.96
N TRP A 443 -6.93 -18.73 -21.41
CA TRP A 443 -6.74 -17.44 -22.08
C TRP A 443 -5.27 -16.99 -22.01
N THR A 444 -4.38 -17.80 -22.59
CA THR A 444 -2.91 -17.60 -22.54
C THR A 444 -2.45 -16.33 -23.26
N HIS A 445 -3.29 -15.74 -24.09
CA HIS A 445 -3.03 -14.45 -24.75
C HIS A 445 -3.21 -13.23 -23.83
N ALA A 446 -3.83 -13.39 -22.65
CA ALA A 446 -4.18 -12.30 -21.75
C ALA A 446 -3.25 -12.15 -20.54
N TYR A 447 -2.26 -13.04 -20.36
CA TYR A 447 -1.32 -12.97 -19.23
C TYR A 447 0.06 -13.53 -19.54
N THR A 448 1.05 -13.16 -18.73
CA THR A 448 2.39 -13.76 -18.77
C THR A 448 3.13 -13.63 -17.43
N GLN A 449 4.04 -14.56 -17.15
CA GLN A 449 4.93 -14.50 -15.98
C GLN A 449 6.33 -14.04 -16.41
N LEU A 450 6.88 -13.07 -15.68
CA LEU A 450 8.27 -12.67 -15.82
C LEU A 450 9.19 -13.72 -15.18
N THR A 451 10.26 -14.11 -15.87
CA THR A 451 11.14 -15.20 -15.43
C THR A 451 12.57 -14.77 -15.12
N ILE A 452 13.02 -13.58 -15.54
CA ILE A 452 14.40 -13.12 -15.32
C ILE A 452 14.44 -12.15 -14.14
N GLN A 453 15.18 -12.48 -13.08
CA GLN A 453 15.31 -11.68 -11.86
C GLN A 453 16.74 -11.20 -11.62
N GLY A 454 16.90 -9.92 -11.27
CA GLY A 454 18.20 -9.26 -11.07
C GLY A 454 18.54 -8.90 -9.64
N ARG A 455 17.82 -9.48 -8.65
CA ARG A 455 17.89 -9.09 -7.23
C ARG A 455 18.60 -10.11 -6.35
N MET A 456 18.20 -11.38 -6.43
CA MET A 456 18.63 -12.42 -5.49
C MET A 456 19.75 -13.26 -6.07
N HIS A 457 20.72 -13.66 -5.24
CA HIS A 457 21.64 -14.74 -5.58
C HIS A 457 20.87 -16.05 -5.80
N GLU A 458 21.32 -16.93 -6.68
CA GLU A 458 20.62 -18.16 -7.08
C GLU A 458 20.25 -19.06 -5.89
N GLN A 459 21.13 -19.19 -4.90
CA GLN A 459 20.87 -19.92 -3.65
C GLN A 459 19.67 -19.37 -2.87
N ILE A 460 19.46 -18.05 -2.88
CA ILE A 460 18.31 -17.41 -2.23
C ILE A 460 17.08 -17.54 -3.13
N ALA A 461 17.24 -17.36 -4.44
CA ALA A 461 16.16 -17.43 -5.43
C ALA A 461 15.59 -18.85 -5.60
N ALA A 462 16.38 -19.89 -5.29
CA ALA A 462 15.99 -21.28 -5.42
C ALA A 462 14.71 -21.60 -4.62
N PHE A 463 14.65 -21.17 -3.35
CA PHE A 463 13.47 -21.42 -2.51
C PHE A 463 12.17 -20.84 -3.11
N PRO A 464 12.07 -19.52 -3.39
CA PRO A 464 10.85 -18.97 -3.94
C PRO A 464 10.56 -19.47 -5.36
N SER A 465 11.59 -19.69 -6.19
CA SER A 465 11.43 -20.23 -7.54
C SER A 465 10.78 -21.61 -7.57
N THR A 466 11.10 -22.49 -6.60
CA THR A 466 10.56 -23.85 -6.56
C THR A 466 9.19 -23.92 -5.92
N HIS A 467 8.92 -23.10 -4.89
CA HIS A 467 7.72 -23.26 -4.07
C HIS A 467 6.54 -22.39 -4.50
N PHE A 468 6.78 -21.24 -5.14
CA PHE A 468 5.71 -20.30 -5.49
C PHE A 468 5.48 -20.15 -6.98
N TYR A 469 6.50 -20.33 -7.84
CA TYR A 469 6.38 -19.99 -9.25
C TYR A 469 6.42 -21.23 -10.15
N PRO A 470 5.44 -21.41 -11.06
CA PRO A 470 5.42 -22.56 -11.97
C PRO A 470 6.54 -22.50 -13.01
N GLN A 471 6.97 -21.29 -13.40
CA GLN A 471 8.14 -21.09 -14.25
C GLN A 471 9.33 -20.67 -13.40
N ALA A 472 10.49 -21.27 -13.68
CA ALA A 472 11.71 -21.02 -12.93
C ALA A 472 12.18 -19.56 -13.04
N LEU A 473 12.71 -19.03 -11.93
CA LEU A 473 13.34 -17.73 -11.86
C LEU A 473 14.81 -17.83 -12.24
N LEU A 474 15.19 -17.18 -13.33
CA LEU A 474 16.53 -17.17 -13.90
C LEU A 474 17.28 -15.90 -13.48
N SER A 475 18.58 -16.03 -13.22
CA SER A 475 19.45 -14.91 -12.87
C SER A 475 19.67 -13.97 -14.07
N ALA A 476 19.57 -12.66 -13.84
CA ALA A 476 19.81 -11.64 -14.86
C ALA A 476 21.29 -11.22 -14.98
N LYS A 477 22.09 -11.43 -13.92
CA LYS A 477 23.44 -10.90 -13.76
C LYS A 477 24.40 -12.01 -13.31
N GLU A 478 25.65 -11.95 -13.77
CA GLU A 478 26.68 -12.94 -13.47
C GLU A 478 27.00 -13.07 -11.97
N TRP A 479 26.94 -11.97 -11.21
CA TRP A 479 27.24 -11.98 -9.77
C TRP A 479 26.29 -12.88 -8.97
N GLN A 480 25.09 -13.15 -9.50
CA GLN A 480 24.06 -13.94 -8.82
C GLN A 480 24.40 -15.44 -8.73
N ALA A 481 25.45 -15.89 -9.40
CA ALA A 481 26.00 -17.25 -9.31
C ALA A 481 27.39 -17.30 -8.64
N GLN A 482 27.91 -16.16 -8.14
CA GLN A 482 29.25 -16.10 -7.57
C GLN A 482 29.29 -16.69 -6.15
N PRO A 483 30.24 -17.58 -5.83
CA PRO A 483 30.32 -18.19 -4.51
C PRO A 483 30.57 -17.14 -3.42
N TRP A 484 30.04 -17.38 -2.22
CA TRP A 484 30.42 -16.59 -1.05
C TRP A 484 31.87 -16.87 -0.69
N ARG A 485 32.69 -15.82 -0.62
CA ARG A 485 34.11 -15.92 -0.26
C ARG A 485 34.36 -15.01 0.92
N SER A 486 35.00 -15.50 1.97
CA SER A 486 35.52 -14.71 3.08
C SER A 486 36.88 -15.26 3.45
N SER A 487 37.80 -14.37 3.85
CA SER A 487 39.12 -14.76 4.35
C SER A 487 39.17 -14.79 5.88
N PHE A 488 38.03 -14.60 6.53
CA PHE A 488 37.92 -14.57 7.99
C PHE A 488 38.45 -15.88 8.60
N PRO A 489 39.30 -15.80 9.65
CA PRO A 489 39.90 -16.99 10.24
C PRO A 489 38.84 -17.88 10.91
N GLU A 490 39.19 -19.15 11.09
CA GLU A 490 38.34 -20.06 11.85
C GLU A 490 38.19 -19.57 13.31
N THR A 491 36.97 -19.63 13.82
CA THR A 491 36.61 -19.12 15.14
C THR A 491 35.58 -20.03 15.78
N GLY A 492 35.61 -20.12 17.11
CA GLY A 492 34.59 -20.81 17.91
C GLY A 492 33.30 -20.01 18.09
N ASN A 493 33.27 -18.74 17.67
CA ASN A 493 32.04 -17.94 17.67
C ASN A 493 31.14 -18.35 16.50
N VAL A 494 29.99 -18.93 16.83
CA VAL A 494 29.01 -19.48 15.86
C VAL A 494 28.54 -18.42 14.86
N PHE A 495 28.30 -17.18 15.29
CA PHE A 495 27.82 -16.11 14.41
C PHE A 495 28.87 -15.70 13.38
N LEU A 496 30.11 -15.46 13.82
CA LEU A 496 31.24 -15.15 12.93
C LEU A 496 31.53 -16.30 11.95
N GLN A 497 31.43 -17.54 12.41
CA GLN A 497 31.62 -18.71 11.56
C GLN A 497 30.55 -18.79 10.46
N HIS A 498 29.27 -18.61 10.79
CA HIS A 498 28.19 -18.65 9.81
C HIS A 498 28.26 -17.48 8.82
N VAL A 499 28.49 -16.25 9.31
CA VAL A 499 28.60 -15.05 8.46
C VAL A 499 29.79 -15.16 7.49
N SER A 500 30.90 -15.76 7.91
CA SER A 500 32.08 -15.92 7.04
C SER A 500 31.94 -17.07 6.03
N LYS A 501 31.26 -18.17 6.37
CA LYS A 501 31.21 -19.38 5.52
C LYS A 501 29.96 -19.50 4.65
N SER A 502 28.84 -18.88 5.03
CA SER A 502 27.54 -19.15 4.40
C SER A 502 26.77 -17.87 4.04
N ARG A 503 26.05 -17.92 2.92
CA ARG A 503 25.15 -16.84 2.48
C ARG A 503 23.78 -16.88 3.18
N ILE A 504 23.36 -18.08 3.58
CA ILE A 504 22.09 -18.34 4.27
C ILE A 504 22.43 -19.05 5.57
N ALA A 505 21.86 -18.57 6.67
CA ALA A 505 21.98 -19.17 7.99
C ALA A 505 20.63 -19.10 8.71
N PHE A 506 20.36 -20.08 9.56
CA PHE A 506 19.18 -20.12 10.42
C PHE A 506 19.65 -20.32 11.86
N PHE A 507 19.27 -19.38 12.74
CA PHE A 507 19.63 -19.41 14.16
C PHE A 507 18.37 -19.73 14.97
N SER A 508 18.29 -20.94 15.52
CA SER A 508 17.14 -21.36 16.33
C SER A 508 17.22 -20.78 17.74
N THR A 509 16.12 -20.24 18.24
CA THR A 509 15.93 -19.75 19.62
C THR A 509 15.07 -20.68 20.48
N GLU A 510 14.67 -21.84 19.95
CA GLU A 510 13.71 -22.77 20.59
C GLU A 510 14.12 -23.19 22.01
N GLN A 511 15.42 -23.34 22.27
CA GLN A 511 15.95 -23.79 23.56
C GLN A 511 16.20 -22.65 24.55
N LEU A 512 15.95 -21.39 24.15
CA LEU A 512 16.15 -20.23 25.01
C LEU A 512 14.88 -19.96 25.82
N PRO A 513 15.00 -19.66 27.12
CA PRO A 513 13.82 -19.42 27.96
C PRO A 513 13.04 -18.20 27.45
N PRO A 514 11.69 -18.24 27.46
CA PRO A 514 10.89 -17.08 27.15
C PRO A 514 11.15 -16.00 28.21
N GLN A 515 11.63 -14.83 27.76
CA GLN A 515 11.94 -13.69 28.63
C GLN A 515 10.92 -12.55 28.53
N SER A 516 9.96 -12.64 27.61
CA SER A 516 8.95 -11.63 27.34
C SER A 516 7.60 -12.01 27.94
N THR A 517 6.94 -11.05 28.59
CA THR A 517 5.53 -11.17 29.01
C THR A 517 4.56 -11.08 27.83
N SER A 518 4.97 -10.39 26.74
CA SER A 518 4.18 -10.24 25.51
C SER A 518 4.57 -11.24 24.44
N SER A 519 3.58 -11.89 23.84
CA SER A 519 3.75 -12.76 22.66
C SER A 519 4.19 -12.01 21.40
N LYS A 520 4.20 -10.66 21.42
CA LYS A 520 4.60 -9.78 20.31
C LYS A 520 6.07 -9.31 20.41
N THR A 521 6.83 -9.86 21.36
CA THR A 521 8.26 -9.57 21.56
C THR A 521 9.02 -10.86 21.85
N ASN A 522 10.26 -10.97 21.39
CA ASN A 522 11.19 -12.05 21.70
C ASN A 522 12.59 -11.45 21.90
N THR A 523 13.02 -11.35 23.17
CA THR A 523 14.31 -10.76 23.56
C THR A 523 15.50 -11.55 23.06
N PRO A 524 15.56 -12.89 23.23
CA PRO A 524 16.66 -13.68 22.66
C PRO A 524 16.85 -13.49 21.15
N GLU A 525 15.77 -13.43 20.37
CA GLU A 525 15.86 -13.14 18.93
C GLU A 525 16.46 -11.74 18.68
N ALA A 526 16.02 -10.72 19.42
CA ALA A 526 16.52 -9.35 19.25
C ALA A 526 18.02 -9.22 19.60
N GLU A 527 18.50 -9.94 20.62
CA GLU A 527 19.91 -10.01 20.98
C GLU A 527 20.75 -10.71 19.90
N ILE A 528 20.25 -11.83 19.35
CA ILE A 528 20.89 -12.54 18.25
C ILE A 528 20.99 -11.65 17.00
N VAL A 529 19.93 -10.90 16.68
CA VAL A 529 19.94 -9.96 15.56
C VAL A 529 21.09 -8.95 15.70
N ALA A 530 21.27 -8.36 16.88
CA ALA A 530 22.36 -7.44 17.15
C ALA A 530 23.75 -8.11 17.05
N GLU A 531 23.87 -9.34 17.54
CA GLU A 531 25.11 -10.14 17.44
C GLU A 531 25.48 -10.48 15.99
N VAL A 532 24.50 -10.86 15.17
CA VAL A 532 24.70 -11.15 13.75
C VAL A 532 25.16 -9.90 13.01
N ILE A 533 24.57 -8.73 13.28
CA ILE A 533 25.00 -7.48 12.64
C ILE A 533 26.43 -7.11 13.06
N ARG A 534 26.77 -7.28 14.34
CA ARG A 534 28.15 -7.07 14.82
C ARG A 534 29.13 -8.02 14.14
N SER A 535 28.72 -9.27 13.94
CA SER A 535 29.51 -10.28 13.22
C SER A 535 29.69 -9.91 11.75
N VAL A 536 28.65 -9.40 11.08
CA VAL A 536 28.73 -8.86 9.71
C VAL A 536 29.73 -7.70 9.64
N ALA A 537 29.63 -6.73 10.54
CA ALA A 537 30.58 -5.61 10.59
C ALA A 537 32.03 -6.09 10.78
N THR A 538 32.25 -7.05 11.66
CA THR A 538 33.57 -7.62 11.96
C THR A 538 34.16 -8.37 10.77
N VAL A 539 33.37 -9.25 10.14
CA VAL A 539 33.80 -10.01 8.95
C VAL A 539 34.06 -9.06 7.78
N TYR A 540 33.21 -8.05 7.57
CA TYR A 540 33.37 -7.07 6.50
C TYR A 540 34.65 -6.24 6.71
N ALA A 541 34.91 -5.79 7.93
CA ALA A 541 36.13 -5.05 8.25
C ALA A 541 37.39 -5.88 7.96
N HIS A 542 37.41 -7.16 8.34
CA HIS A 542 38.51 -8.08 8.04
C HIS A 542 38.72 -8.26 6.53
N ASP A 543 37.64 -8.50 5.78
CA ASP A 543 37.68 -8.72 4.33
C ASP A 543 37.78 -7.41 3.53
N ARG A 544 37.99 -6.26 4.18
CA ARG A 544 38.06 -4.92 3.58
C ARG A 544 36.84 -4.58 2.73
N ARG A 545 35.65 -5.02 3.18
CA ARG A 545 34.35 -4.67 2.62
C ARG A 545 33.78 -3.47 3.36
N ASN A 546 33.08 -2.61 2.64
CA ASN A 546 32.38 -1.50 3.26
C ASN A 546 31.18 -2.01 4.06
N PHE A 547 31.12 -1.70 5.35
CA PHE A 547 29.93 -1.89 6.17
C PHE A 547 29.09 -0.62 6.05
N ASP A 548 27.98 -0.71 5.31
CA ASP A 548 26.99 0.36 5.22
C ASP A 548 25.69 -0.10 5.88
N PRO A 549 25.29 0.49 7.01
CA PRO A 549 24.01 0.21 7.68
C PRO A 549 22.80 0.28 6.74
N ARG A 550 22.84 1.14 5.70
CA ARG A 550 21.75 1.29 4.72
C ARG A 550 21.57 0.06 3.85
N ASN A 551 22.57 -0.80 3.74
CA ASN A 551 22.51 -2.06 3.00
C ASN A 551 21.98 -3.22 3.84
N ILE A 552 21.59 -2.98 5.10
CA ILE A 552 21.03 -3.96 6.01
C ILE A 552 19.53 -3.71 6.20
N GLY A 553 18.76 -4.79 6.17
CA GLY A 553 17.34 -4.78 6.50
C GLY A 553 17.01 -5.85 7.53
N ILE A 554 16.18 -5.50 8.50
CA ILE A 554 15.68 -6.41 9.52
C ILE A 554 14.15 -6.43 9.43
N ILE A 555 13.60 -7.62 9.21
CA ILE A 555 12.17 -7.85 9.07
C ILE A 555 11.65 -8.52 10.34
N ALA A 556 10.61 -7.96 10.95
CA ALA A 556 9.93 -8.58 12.08
C ALA A 556 8.40 -8.39 11.97
N PRO A 557 7.58 -9.36 12.40
CA PRO A 557 6.12 -9.32 12.20
C PRO A 557 5.41 -8.31 13.11
N TYR A 558 6.01 -7.95 14.25
CA TYR A 558 5.37 -7.09 15.25
C TYR A 558 6.12 -5.77 15.43
N ARG A 559 5.37 -4.68 15.53
CA ARG A 559 5.89 -3.33 15.84
C ARG A 559 6.64 -3.28 17.17
N ASN A 560 6.20 -4.03 18.18
CA ASN A 560 6.89 -4.14 19.47
C ASN A 560 8.24 -4.86 19.33
N GLN A 561 8.32 -5.89 18.50
CA GLN A 561 9.60 -6.55 18.19
C GLN A 561 10.56 -5.63 17.44
N ILE A 562 10.04 -4.82 16.50
CA ILE A 562 10.84 -3.80 15.78
C ILE A 562 11.45 -2.79 16.78
N ALA A 563 10.64 -2.30 17.72
CA ALA A 563 11.10 -1.42 18.79
C ALA A 563 12.20 -2.07 19.65
N LEU A 564 11.98 -3.31 20.08
CA LEU A 564 12.96 -4.08 20.87
C LEU A 564 14.27 -4.30 20.11
N ILE A 565 14.22 -4.65 18.83
CA ILE A 565 15.40 -4.83 18.00
C ILE A 565 16.19 -3.52 17.91
N LYS A 566 15.54 -2.39 17.62
CA LYS A 566 16.21 -1.08 17.56
C LYS A 566 16.93 -0.76 18.87
N HIS A 567 16.29 -1.02 20.02
CA HIS A 567 16.92 -0.86 21.33
C HIS A 567 18.16 -1.76 21.51
N GLN A 568 18.10 -3.03 21.10
CA GLN A 568 19.26 -3.92 21.21
C GLN A 568 20.41 -3.51 20.28
N LEU A 569 20.12 -2.96 19.10
CA LEU A 569 21.14 -2.41 18.21
C LEU A 569 21.86 -1.21 18.83
N GLU A 570 21.12 -0.33 19.47
CA GLU A 570 21.66 0.80 20.21
C GLU A 570 22.55 0.34 21.37
N LYS A 571 22.02 -0.56 22.21
CA LYS A 571 22.74 -1.13 23.35
C LYS A 571 24.02 -1.86 22.94
N ALA A 572 24.00 -2.53 21.79
CA ALA A 572 25.18 -3.20 21.22
C ALA A 572 26.20 -2.24 20.59
N GLY A 573 25.92 -0.92 20.57
CA GLY A 573 26.82 0.09 20.03
C GLY A 573 27.02 0.00 18.51
N ILE A 574 26.02 -0.48 17.77
CA ILE A 574 26.12 -0.62 16.31
C ILE A 574 26.25 0.78 15.67
N PRO A 575 27.33 1.05 14.89
CA PRO A 575 27.53 2.36 14.27
C PRO A 575 26.38 2.75 13.35
N ALA A 576 25.84 3.96 13.55
CA ALA A 576 24.76 4.52 12.75
C ALA A 576 23.57 3.56 12.54
N TYR A 577 23.20 2.80 13.59
CA TYR A 577 22.10 1.83 13.54
C TYR A 577 20.75 2.44 13.14
N GLU A 578 20.55 3.74 13.39
CA GLU A 578 19.40 4.55 12.93
C GLU A 578 19.16 4.41 11.41
N ASN A 579 20.23 4.17 10.64
CA ASN A 579 20.18 4.00 9.18
C ASN A 579 19.86 2.56 8.75
N ILE A 580 19.78 1.59 9.68
CA ILE A 580 19.35 0.22 9.39
C ILE A 580 17.83 0.21 9.27
N MET A 581 17.32 -0.32 8.16
CA MET A 581 15.87 -0.45 7.99
C MET A 581 15.37 -1.60 8.88
N VAL A 582 14.58 -1.30 9.90
CA VAL A 582 13.91 -2.29 10.77
C VAL A 582 12.41 -2.07 10.68
N ASP A 583 11.68 -2.99 10.06
CA ASP A 583 10.26 -2.81 9.75
C ASP A 583 9.52 -4.15 9.50
N THR A 584 8.20 -4.07 9.29
CA THR A 584 7.36 -5.23 8.96
C THR A 584 7.51 -5.65 7.50
N VAL A 585 7.09 -6.87 7.18
CA VAL A 585 7.16 -7.41 5.80
C VAL A 585 6.41 -6.52 4.79
N GLU A 586 5.28 -5.94 5.19
CA GLU A 586 4.46 -5.04 4.36
C GLU A 586 5.24 -3.81 3.91
N ARG A 587 6.11 -3.28 4.78
CA ARG A 587 6.91 -2.07 4.51
C ARG A 587 8.19 -2.37 3.77
N PHE A 588 8.67 -3.61 3.85
CA PHE A 588 9.75 -4.12 3.03
C PHE A 588 9.31 -4.42 1.59
N GLN A 589 8.01 -4.50 1.30
CA GLN A 589 7.55 -4.74 -0.07
C GLN A 589 8.09 -3.67 -1.03
N GLY A 590 8.51 -4.12 -2.22
CA GLY A 590 9.21 -3.30 -3.21
C GLY A 590 10.69 -3.03 -2.89
N SER A 591 11.05 -3.00 -1.60
CA SER A 591 12.41 -2.76 -1.11
C SER A 591 13.37 -3.93 -1.31
N GLN A 592 14.67 -3.65 -1.17
CA GLN A 592 15.74 -4.66 -1.16
C GLN A 592 16.93 -4.16 -0.34
N ARG A 593 17.72 -5.09 0.20
CA ARG A 593 18.96 -4.85 0.96
C ARG A 593 19.95 -5.95 0.62
N ASP A 594 21.24 -5.68 0.79
CA ASP A 594 22.29 -6.66 0.53
C ASP A 594 22.28 -7.76 1.61
N VAL A 595 21.98 -7.38 2.85
CA VAL A 595 21.81 -8.29 3.98
C VAL A 595 20.40 -8.14 4.53
N ILE A 596 19.67 -9.26 4.61
CA ILE A 596 18.35 -9.34 5.25
C ILE A 596 18.44 -10.28 6.44
N ILE A 597 17.94 -9.82 7.58
CA ILE A 597 17.74 -10.63 8.80
C ILE A 597 16.25 -10.67 9.06
N ILE A 598 15.72 -11.86 9.36
CA ILE A 598 14.30 -12.06 9.67
C ILE A 598 14.21 -12.54 11.12
N SER A 599 13.57 -11.74 11.97
CA SER A 599 13.16 -12.14 13.32
C SER A 599 11.71 -12.61 13.23
N PHE A 600 11.48 -13.90 13.47
CA PHE A 600 10.14 -14.49 13.38
C PHE A 600 9.27 -14.15 14.61
N CYS A 601 9.90 -13.72 15.71
CA CYS A 601 9.26 -13.44 16.99
C CYS A 601 8.42 -14.64 17.48
N VAL A 602 8.96 -15.85 17.36
CA VAL A 602 8.27 -17.07 17.73
C VAL A 602 8.42 -17.28 19.22
N ASN A 603 7.32 -17.12 19.96
CA ASN A 603 7.28 -17.31 21.41
C ASN A 603 6.71 -18.67 21.82
N LYS A 604 6.17 -19.43 20.86
CA LYS A 604 5.61 -20.77 21.06
C LYS A 604 6.02 -21.65 19.87
N PRO A 605 6.53 -22.87 20.11
CA PRO A 605 6.96 -23.78 19.06
C PRO A 605 5.81 -24.23 18.15
#